data_AF-A0A7E5WUJ9-F1
#
_entry.id   AF-A0A7E5WUJ9-F1
#
_cell.length_a   1.000
_cell.length_b   1.000
_cell.length_c   1.000
_cell.angle_alpha   90.00
_cell.angle_beta   90.00
_cell.angle_gamma   90.00
#
_symmetry.space_group_name_H-M   'P 1'
#
loop_
_entity.id
_entity.type
_entity.pdbx_description
1 polymer ?
#
loop_
_entity_poly.entity_id
_entity_poly.type
_entity_poly.pdbx_seq_one_letter_code
_entity_poly.pdbx_strand_id
1 'polypeptide(L)'
;MVEVSDRDSIRGVYLPHHAVVREDRETTKVRVVFDASCKYNNGRSLNDDLMVGPALQDDLRHIIMRWRVHQICIVADIVKMYRQVLVNRQDTPLQRILWRDDPEKEIKAYELITVTFGTASAPYLAVKALQQLAADECGDNLDLAKIIVSDFYMDDLMSGAETEEDAFKIYTDITKILGKGGFELQKWKSNCQGLLNKIRDGNDEALQIKIDELTKILGLTWNARDDCFQYSLELKPIAGPATKRKIIADITRLFDPLGWLAPSIIVAKTLIQKLWLAGLQWDEEVPKNLLKEWVTYRENLASLVDIKVPRWLNTGMKVKQELYGFSDASKLAYAAVVYLRVVDDMG
;
A
#
# COMPACT_ATOMS: atom_id res chain seq x y z
N MET A 1 -22.59 12.65 1.53
CA MET A 1 -22.53 14.07 1.93
C MET A 1 -23.94 14.59 2.08
N VAL A 2 -24.16 15.59 2.93
CA VAL A 2 -25.49 16.18 3.17
C VAL A 2 -25.39 17.69 2.98
N GLU A 3 -26.32 18.30 2.25
CA GLU A 3 -26.38 19.75 2.06
C GLU A 3 -26.70 20.43 3.40
N VAL A 4 -26.00 21.52 3.71
CA VAL A 4 -26.23 22.32 4.92
C VAL A 4 -26.58 23.76 4.57
N SER A 5 -27.58 24.29 5.27
CA SER A 5 -28.08 25.66 5.08
C SER A 5 -27.28 26.71 5.86
N ASP A 6 -26.62 26.32 6.95
CA ASP A 6 -25.84 27.22 7.81
C ASP A 6 -24.36 27.25 7.38
N ARG A 7 -24.05 28.20 6.48
CA ARG A 7 -22.69 28.41 5.95
C ARG A 7 -21.73 28.98 6.99
N ASP A 8 -22.23 29.72 7.98
CA ASP A 8 -21.44 30.54 8.90
C ASP A 8 -21.32 29.95 10.31
N SER A 9 -21.69 28.67 10.49
CA SER A 9 -21.52 27.97 11.76
C SER A 9 -20.07 28.09 12.28
N ILE A 10 -19.92 28.62 13.51
CA ILE A 10 -18.63 28.90 14.17
C ILE A 10 -17.75 27.63 14.31
N ARG A 11 -18.34 26.43 14.23
CA ARG A 11 -17.64 25.14 14.36
C ARG A 11 -17.31 24.49 13.00
N GLY A 12 -17.72 25.08 11.88
CA GLY A 12 -17.55 24.51 10.55
C GLY A 12 -16.14 24.67 10.00
N VAL A 13 -15.54 23.57 9.49
CA VAL A 13 -14.24 23.59 8.81
C VAL A 13 -14.43 23.21 7.36
N TYR A 14 -14.09 24.13 6.45
CA TYR A 14 -14.17 23.90 5.01
C TYR A 14 -12.84 23.37 4.47
N LEU A 15 -12.90 22.20 3.83
CA LEU A 15 -11.80 21.54 3.17
C LEU A 15 -11.77 21.96 1.69
N PRO A 16 -10.71 22.63 1.23
CA PRO A 16 -10.45 22.76 -0.20
C PRO A 16 -10.39 21.39 -0.84
N HIS A 17 -10.89 21.28 -2.07
CA HIS A 17 -10.83 20.02 -2.80
C HIS A 17 -10.62 20.24 -4.29
N HIS A 18 -10.06 19.23 -4.94
CA HIS A 18 -9.88 19.23 -6.39
C HIS A 18 -9.98 17.81 -6.95
N ALA A 19 -10.31 17.73 -8.24
CA ALA A 19 -10.33 16.47 -8.97
C ALA A 19 -8.93 16.13 -9.48
N VAL A 20 -8.48 14.91 -9.23
CA VAL A 20 -7.34 14.29 -9.87
C VAL A 20 -7.86 13.25 -10.85
N VAL A 21 -7.64 13.52 -12.14
CA VAL A 21 -8.03 12.63 -13.24
C VAL A 21 -6.85 11.71 -13.54
N ARG A 22 -7.06 10.40 -13.36
CA ARG A 22 -6.08 9.39 -13.80
C ARG A 22 -6.41 8.98 -15.23
N GLU A 23 -5.65 9.52 -16.18
CA GLU A 23 -5.78 9.23 -17.62
C GLU A 23 -5.13 7.89 -18.01
N ASP A 24 -4.39 7.25 -17.10
CA ASP A 24 -3.58 6.05 -17.31
C ASP A 24 -4.29 4.72 -17.04
N ARG A 25 -5.61 4.72 -16.81
CA ARG A 25 -6.42 3.50 -16.61
C ARG A 25 -7.56 3.39 -17.62
N GLU A 26 -7.91 2.16 -18.00
CA GLU A 26 -9.01 1.84 -18.95
C GLU A 26 -10.37 2.45 -18.56
N THR A 27 -10.55 2.75 -17.27
CA THR A 27 -11.63 3.62 -16.79
C THR A 27 -11.02 4.89 -16.23
N THR A 28 -11.37 6.05 -16.79
CA THR A 28 -10.94 7.37 -16.31
C THR A 28 -11.56 7.64 -14.93
N LYS A 29 -10.95 7.08 -13.88
CA LYS A 29 -11.42 7.25 -12.50
C LYS A 29 -10.99 8.61 -11.98
N VAL A 30 -11.94 9.53 -11.89
CA VAL A 30 -11.77 10.78 -11.14
C VAL A 30 -11.67 10.47 -9.65
N ARG A 31 -10.59 10.91 -9.00
CA ARG A 31 -10.45 10.89 -7.54
C ARG A 31 -10.56 12.33 -7.02
N VAL A 32 -11.39 12.56 -6.02
CA VAL A 32 -11.46 13.86 -5.34
C VAL A 32 -10.47 13.85 -4.18
N VAL A 33 -9.60 14.85 -4.13
CA VAL A 33 -8.63 15.05 -3.05
C VAL A 33 -9.13 16.19 -2.18
N PHE A 34 -9.20 15.96 -0.87
CA PHE A 34 -9.54 16.96 0.14
C PHE A 34 -8.27 17.37 0.88
N ASP A 35 -8.02 18.67 0.98
CA ASP A 35 -6.83 19.22 1.62
C ASP A 35 -7.13 19.67 3.06
N ALA A 36 -6.97 18.75 4.00
CA ALA A 36 -7.05 19.03 5.44
C ALA A 36 -5.76 19.63 6.03
N SER A 37 -4.72 19.83 5.21
CA SER A 37 -3.46 20.47 5.60
C SER A 37 -3.40 21.94 5.17
N CYS A 38 -4.41 22.42 4.43
CA CYS A 38 -4.55 23.83 4.10
C CYS A 38 -4.65 24.66 5.38
N LYS A 39 -3.80 25.68 5.50
CA LYS A 39 -3.75 26.55 6.68
C LYS A 39 -4.79 27.65 6.58
N TYR A 40 -5.51 27.86 7.68
CA TYR A 40 -6.45 28.97 7.83
C TYR A 40 -5.72 30.27 8.22
N ASN A 41 -6.47 31.36 8.41
CA ASN A 41 -5.95 32.67 8.79
C ASN A 41 -5.12 32.67 10.09
N ASN A 42 -5.34 31.69 10.97
CA ASN A 42 -4.58 31.50 12.21
C ASN A 42 -3.27 30.71 12.01
N GLY A 43 -2.94 30.32 10.79
CA GLY A 43 -1.72 29.56 10.44
C GLY A 43 -1.76 28.07 10.79
N ARG A 44 -2.90 27.55 11.29
CA ARG A 44 -3.13 26.13 11.61
C ARG A 44 -4.04 25.51 10.56
N SER A 45 -3.89 24.20 10.35
CA SER A 45 -4.75 23.37 9.52
C SER A 45 -5.58 22.41 10.39
N LEU A 46 -6.60 21.78 9.82
CA LEU A 46 -7.37 20.75 10.53
C LEU A 46 -6.45 19.61 11.00
N ASN A 47 -5.51 19.21 10.16
CA ASN A 47 -4.56 18.15 10.49
C ASN A 47 -3.62 18.49 11.64
N ASP A 48 -3.33 19.78 11.88
CA ASP A 48 -2.53 20.22 13.04
C ASP A 48 -3.30 20.08 14.36
N ASP A 49 -4.64 20.03 14.31
CA ASP A 49 -5.53 19.97 15.47
C ASP A 49 -6.10 18.56 15.71
N LEU A 50 -6.01 17.65 14.73
CA LEU A 50 -6.48 16.28 14.83
C LEU A 50 -5.46 15.35 15.51
N MET A 51 -5.95 14.45 16.36
CA MET A 51 -5.15 13.34 16.87
C MET A 51 -5.04 12.24 15.82
N VAL A 52 -3.82 11.97 15.34
CA VAL A 52 -3.54 10.95 14.30
C VAL A 52 -3.95 9.54 14.74
N GLY A 53 -3.75 9.23 16.03
CA GLY A 53 -3.82 7.87 16.56
C GLY A 53 -2.54 7.07 16.30
N PRO A 54 -2.31 5.96 17.04
CA PRO A 54 -1.16 5.10 16.82
C PRO A 54 -1.28 4.31 15.51
N ALA A 55 -0.16 3.87 14.93
CA ALA A 55 -0.18 2.91 13.84
C ALA A 55 -0.70 1.55 14.36
N LEU A 56 -1.82 1.08 13.81
CA LEU A 56 -2.49 -0.17 14.23
C LEU A 56 -2.11 -1.39 13.41
N GLN A 57 -1.60 -1.20 12.19
CA GLN A 57 -1.26 -2.29 11.29
C GLN A 57 0.22 -2.63 11.39
N ASP A 58 0.51 -3.91 11.16
CA ASP A 58 1.88 -4.36 10.97
C ASP A 58 2.51 -3.70 9.75
N ASP A 59 3.84 -3.57 9.79
CA ASP A 59 4.60 -3.21 8.60
C ASP A 59 4.31 -4.22 7.48
N LEU A 60 4.08 -3.73 6.26
CA LEU A 60 3.77 -4.53 5.06
C LEU A 60 4.73 -5.71 4.89
N ARG A 61 5.99 -5.56 5.29
CA ARG A 61 6.98 -6.63 5.29
C ARG A 61 6.50 -7.87 6.05
N HIS A 62 5.92 -7.71 7.23
CA HIS A 62 5.44 -8.82 8.06
C HIS A 62 4.20 -9.48 7.44
N ILE A 63 3.31 -8.67 6.86
CA ILE A 63 2.12 -9.16 6.13
C ILE A 63 2.57 -10.02 4.95
N ILE A 64 3.50 -9.53 4.11
CA ILE A 64 4.03 -10.31 3.00
C ILE A 64 4.75 -11.57 3.52
N MET A 65 5.53 -11.50 4.59
CA MET A 65 6.19 -12.69 5.16
C MET A 65 5.18 -13.77 5.58
N ARG A 66 4.10 -13.42 6.28
CA ARG A 66 3.02 -14.36 6.64
C ARG A 66 2.33 -14.90 5.40
N TRP A 67 1.99 -14.02 4.47
CA TRP A 67 1.31 -14.38 3.23
C TRP A 67 2.08 -15.43 2.41
N ARG A 68 3.41 -15.35 2.42
CA ARG A 68 4.32 -16.30 1.76
C ARG A 68 4.34 -17.71 2.37
N VAL A 69 3.81 -17.90 3.58
CA VAL A 69 3.73 -19.21 4.23
C VAL A 69 2.62 -20.09 3.61
N HIS A 70 1.57 -19.47 3.08
CA HIS A 70 0.43 -20.21 2.54
C HIS A 70 0.75 -20.84 1.18
N GLN A 71 0.36 -22.10 0.97
CA GLN A 71 0.49 -22.73 -0.34
C GLN A 71 -0.51 -22.12 -1.34
N ILE A 72 -1.76 -21.99 -0.94
CA ILE A 72 -2.82 -21.33 -1.72
C ILE A 72 -3.07 -19.96 -1.12
N CYS A 73 -2.89 -18.91 -1.90
CA CYS A 73 -3.06 -17.55 -1.45
C CYS A 73 -4.34 -16.91 -1.98
N ILE A 74 -4.90 -15.97 -1.23
CA ILE A 74 -6.01 -15.12 -1.65
C ILE A 74 -5.64 -13.65 -1.43
N VAL A 75 -6.04 -12.81 -2.38
CA VAL A 75 -5.93 -11.36 -2.31
C VAL A 75 -7.23 -10.73 -2.75
N ALA A 76 -7.65 -9.67 -2.05
CA ALA A 76 -8.84 -8.90 -2.37
C ALA A 76 -8.70 -7.46 -1.83
N ASP A 77 -9.49 -6.54 -2.38
CA ASP A 77 -9.50 -5.14 -1.95
C ASP A 77 -10.86 -4.82 -1.30
N ILE A 78 -10.89 -4.01 -0.24
CA ILE A 78 -12.13 -3.45 0.30
C ILE A 78 -12.62 -2.30 -0.60
N VAL A 79 -13.88 -2.36 -1.01
CA VAL A 79 -14.51 -1.29 -1.82
C VAL A 79 -14.58 0.01 -1.02
N LYS A 80 -13.73 0.98 -1.37
CA LYS A 80 -13.76 2.34 -0.83
C LYS A 80 -13.77 2.35 0.71
N MET A 81 -12.86 1.60 1.33
CA MET A 81 -12.81 1.34 2.79
C MET A 81 -13.19 2.55 3.68
N TYR A 82 -12.54 3.70 3.51
CA TYR A 82 -12.83 4.92 4.29
C TYR A 82 -14.29 5.37 4.21
N ARG A 83 -14.93 5.22 3.06
CA ARG A 83 -16.32 5.63 2.84
C ARG A 83 -17.34 4.69 3.48
N GLN A 84 -16.92 3.55 4.00
CA GLN A 84 -17.78 2.63 4.74
C GLN A 84 -17.88 3.01 6.23
N VAL A 85 -17.01 3.91 6.72
CA VAL A 85 -16.96 4.31 8.12
C VAL A 85 -17.63 5.66 8.30
N LEU A 86 -18.73 5.71 9.05
CA LEU A 86 -19.40 6.95 9.42
C LEU A 86 -18.58 7.74 10.44
N VAL A 87 -18.55 9.06 10.28
CA VAL A 87 -18.02 10.00 11.26
C VAL A 87 -19.11 10.31 12.27
N ASN A 88 -18.74 10.56 13.53
CA ASN A 88 -19.71 11.00 14.53
C ASN A 88 -20.38 12.30 14.05
N ARG A 89 -21.71 12.37 14.15
CA ARG A 89 -22.51 13.51 13.70
C ARG A 89 -22.05 14.85 14.30
N GLN A 90 -21.44 14.84 15.49
CA GLN A 90 -20.91 16.05 16.12
C GLN A 90 -19.64 16.59 15.43
N ASP A 91 -18.94 15.74 14.66
CA ASP A 91 -17.67 16.02 14.01
C ASP A 91 -17.82 16.18 12.48
N THR A 92 -18.98 15.87 11.90
CA THR A 92 -19.25 16.13 10.46
C THR A 92 -19.12 17.60 10.05
N PRO A 93 -19.40 18.61 10.91
CA PRO A 93 -19.12 20.00 10.57
C PRO A 93 -17.65 20.30 10.33
N LEU A 94 -16.73 19.45 10.83
CA LEU A 94 -15.28 19.60 10.63
C LEU A 94 -14.81 19.12 9.25
N GLN A 95 -15.71 18.57 8.43
CA GLN A 95 -15.40 18.01 7.10
C GLN A 95 -16.34 18.60 6.04
N ARG A 96 -16.51 19.94 6.06
CA ARG A 96 -17.36 20.64 5.09
C ARG A 96 -16.65 20.86 3.77
N ILE A 97 -17.41 20.92 2.69
CA ILE A 97 -16.93 21.31 1.37
C ILE A 97 -17.90 22.30 0.72
N LEU A 98 -17.36 23.13 -0.16
CA LEU A 98 -18.15 23.96 -1.07
C LEU A 98 -18.25 23.27 -2.42
N TRP A 99 -19.45 23.09 -2.95
CA TRP A 99 -19.66 22.39 -4.21
C TRP A 99 -20.82 23.00 -5.01
N ARG A 100 -20.68 22.97 -6.33
CA ARG A 100 -21.74 23.18 -7.32
C ARG A 100 -21.46 22.29 -8.53
N ASP A 101 -22.50 21.76 -9.14
CA ASP A 101 -22.44 20.94 -10.34
C ASP A 101 -22.39 21.76 -11.63
N ASP A 102 -22.71 23.05 -11.55
CA ASP A 102 -22.79 23.98 -12.67
C ASP A 102 -22.16 25.33 -12.27
N PRO A 103 -21.24 25.91 -13.07
CA PRO A 103 -20.67 27.23 -12.82
C PRO A 103 -21.68 28.38 -12.69
N GLU A 104 -22.87 28.24 -13.27
CA GLU A 104 -23.96 29.25 -13.19
C GLU A 104 -24.83 29.08 -11.94
N LYS A 105 -24.76 27.91 -11.29
CA LYS A 105 -25.51 27.67 -10.05
C LYS A 105 -24.78 28.23 -8.83
N GLU A 106 -25.58 28.51 -7.80
CA GLU A 106 -25.08 28.93 -6.51
C GLU A 106 -24.20 27.85 -5.87
N ILE A 107 -23.08 28.26 -5.27
CA ILE A 107 -22.21 27.37 -4.50
C ILE A 107 -22.96 26.95 -3.23
N LYS A 108 -23.04 25.64 -2.98
CA LYS A 108 -23.66 25.07 -1.79
C LYS A 108 -22.61 24.50 -0.84
N ALA A 109 -22.95 24.42 0.45
CA ALA A 109 -22.13 23.79 1.47
C ALA A 109 -22.63 22.36 1.74
N TYR A 110 -21.70 21.42 1.88
CA TYR A 110 -21.99 20.03 2.18
C TYR A 110 -21.12 19.53 3.32
N GLU A 111 -21.67 18.68 4.18
CA GLU A 111 -20.91 17.92 5.18
C GLU A 111 -20.61 16.52 4.66
N LEU A 112 -19.34 16.11 4.72
CA LEU A 112 -18.94 14.73 4.51
C LEU A 112 -19.27 13.92 5.77
N ILE A 113 -19.98 12.80 5.57
CA ILE A 113 -20.56 12.00 6.67
C ILE A 113 -19.73 10.75 7.01
N THR A 114 -18.76 10.43 6.16
CA THR A 114 -17.86 9.28 6.31
C THR A 114 -16.43 9.77 6.45
N VAL A 115 -15.54 8.89 6.90
CA VAL A 115 -14.13 9.22 7.10
C VAL A 115 -13.55 9.77 5.79
N THR A 116 -13.13 11.04 5.83
CA THR A 116 -12.59 11.75 4.68
C THR A 116 -11.10 11.48 4.52
N PHE A 117 -10.71 10.93 3.36
CA PHE A 117 -9.31 10.74 2.99
C PHE A 117 -8.59 12.11 2.94
N GLY A 118 -7.36 12.15 3.45
CA GLY A 118 -6.56 13.37 3.58
C GLY A 118 -6.56 13.99 4.97
N THR A 119 -7.49 13.57 5.85
CA THR A 119 -7.44 13.92 7.28
C THR A 119 -6.42 13.03 8.02
N ALA A 120 -5.73 13.60 9.00
CA ALA A 120 -4.61 12.94 9.67
C ALA A 120 -5.02 11.66 10.42
N SER A 121 -6.24 11.62 10.96
CA SER A 121 -6.78 10.48 11.70
C SER A 121 -7.47 9.43 10.82
N ALA A 122 -7.69 9.70 9.53
CA ALA A 122 -8.44 8.80 8.65
C ALA A 122 -7.88 7.36 8.60
N PRO A 123 -6.56 7.13 8.47
CA PRO A 123 -6.00 5.78 8.45
C PRO A 123 -6.33 5.00 9.71
N TYR A 124 -6.12 5.62 10.88
CA TYR A 124 -6.44 5.01 12.17
C TYR A 124 -7.92 4.65 12.27
N LEU A 125 -8.83 5.59 11.95
CA LEU A 125 -10.27 5.39 12.07
C LEU A 125 -10.76 4.25 11.17
N ALA A 126 -10.29 4.18 9.93
CA ALA A 126 -10.69 3.13 8.99
C ALA A 126 -10.23 1.74 9.46
N VAL A 127 -8.95 1.59 9.82
CA VAL A 127 -8.40 0.32 10.30
C VAL A 127 -9.05 -0.08 11.62
N LYS A 128 -9.23 0.88 12.55
CA LYS A 128 -9.82 0.58 13.85
C LYS A 128 -11.25 0.11 13.73
N ALA A 129 -12.04 0.68 12.80
CA ALA A 129 -13.39 0.22 12.51
C ALA A 129 -13.40 -1.22 11.96
N LEU A 130 -12.47 -1.57 11.07
CA LEU A 130 -12.31 -2.93 10.56
C LEU A 130 -11.95 -3.93 11.69
N GLN A 131 -10.98 -3.57 12.55
CA GLN A 131 -10.59 -4.39 13.69
C GLN A 131 -11.70 -4.51 14.73
N GLN A 132 -12.49 -3.45 14.94
CA GLN A 132 -13.63 -3.46 15.85
C GLN A 132 -14.74 -4.38 15.32
N LEU A 133 -15.02 -4.35 14.01
CA LEU A 133 -15.96 -5.28 13.39
C LEU A 133 -15.55 -6.74 13.63
N ALA A 134 -14.25 -7.07 13.52
CA ALA A 134 -13.77 -8.41 13.85
C ALA A 134 -14.03 -8.77 15.32
N ALA A 135 -13.76 -7.85 16.25
CA ALA A 135 -14.00 -8.07 17.67
C ALA A 135 -15.49 -8.28 17.99
N ASP A 136 -16.38 -7.56 17.31
CA ASP A 136 -17.82 -7.59 17.56
C ASP A 136 -18.51 -8.79 16.88
N GLU A 137 -18.08 -9.16 15.66
CA GLU A 137 -18.84 -10.08 14.80
C GLU A 137 -18.21 -11.48 14.60
N CYS A 138 -16.92 -11.67 14.90
CA CYS A 138 -16.28 -12.98 14.73
C CYS A 138 -16.66 -13.99 15.82
N GLY A 139 -17.13 -13.54 16.99
CA GLY A 139 -17.44 -14.42 18.12
C GLY A 139 -16.29 -15.36 18.47
N ASP A 140 -16.55 -16.66 18.49
CA ASP A 140 -15.56 -17.71 18.80
C ASP A 140 -14.64 -18.09 17.63
N ASN A 141 -14.84 -17.53 16.42
CA ASN A 141 -13.98 -17.81 15.26
C ASN A 141 -12.68 -16.99 15.33
N LEU A 142 -11.77 -17.43 16.21
CA LEU A 142 -10.51 -16.75 16.50
C LEU A 142 -9.57 -16.68 15.28
N ASP A 143 -9.59 -17.70 14.41
CA ASP A 143 -8.76 -17.72 13.20
C ASP A 143 -9.19 -16.63 12.23
N LEU A 144 -10.49 -16.46 12.01
CA LEU A 144 -11.02 -15.40 11.16
C LEU A 144 -10.75 -14.01 11.74
N ALA A 145 -10.92 -13.84 13.05
CA ALA A 145 -10.59 -12.58 13.72
C ALA A 145 -9.10 -12.23 13.52
N LYS A 146 -8.21 -13.22 13.64
CA LYS A 146 -6.78 -13.05 13.41
C LYS A 146 -6.47 -12.63 11.98
N ILE A 147 -7.12 -13.24 10.98
CA ILE A 147 -6.99 -12.86 9.57
C ILE A 147 -7.40 -11.39 9.38
N ILE A 148 -8.58 -10.97 9.88
CA ILE A 148 -9.04 -9.58 9.69
C ILE A 148 -8.11 -8.57 10.38
N VAL A 149 -7.54 -8.92 11.53
CA VAL A 149 -6.64 -8.03 12.28
C VAL A 149 -5.23 -7.97 11.67
N SER A 150 -4.73 -9.08 11.12
CA SER A 150 -3.31 -9.24 10.79
C SER A 150 -3.01 -9.28 9.29
N ASP A 151 -3.97 -9.66 8.45
CA ASP A 151 -3.71 -9.94 7.03
C ASP A 151 -4.15 -8.79 6.11
N PHE A 152 -4.73 -7.73 6.67
CA PHE A 152 -5.02 -6.50 5.94
C PHE A 152 -3.87 -5.50 6.01
N TYR A 153 -3.47 -4.99 4.85
CA TYR A 153 -2.70 -3.76 4.70
C TYR A 153 -3.62 -2.68 4.14
N MET A 154 -4.02 -1.72 4.99
CA MET A 154 -5.12 -0.80 4.68
C MET A 154 -6.36 -1.54 4.15
N ASP A 155 -6.72 -1.32 2.88
CA ASP A 155 -7.85 -1.95 2.19
C ASP A 155 -7.50 -3.28 1.50
N ASP A 156 -6.23 -3.68 1.44
CA ASP A 156 -5.78 -4.90 0.74
C ASP A 156 -5.69 -6.09 1.71
N LEU A 157 -6.44 -7.15 1.45
CA LEU A 157 -6.33 -8.45 2.12
C LEU A 157 -5.22 -9.28 1.47
N MET A 158 -4.27 -9.81 2.26
CA MET A 158 -3.26 -10.76 1.79
C MET A 158 -3.21 -11.97 2.73
N SER A 159 -4.00 -13.00 2.42
CA SER A 159 -4.13 -14.20 3.25
C SER A 159 -4.02 -15.49 2.42
N GLY A 160 -4.32 -16.64 3.03
CA GLY A 160 -4.26 -17.92 2.34
C GLY A 160 -4.46 -19.11 3.26
N ALA A 161 -4.31 -20.30 2.68
CA ALA A 161 -4.38 -21.58 3.38
C ALA A 161 -3.48 -22.63 2.72
N GLU A 162 -3.44 -23.83 3.30
CA GLU A 162 -2.74 -24.98 2.73
C GLU A 162 -3.59 -25.70 1.68
N THR A 163 -4.92 -25.74 1.88
CA THR A 163 -5.86 -26.42 0.98
C THR A 163 -6.83 -25.46 0.29
N GLU A 164 -7.39 -25.88 -0.85
CA GLU A 164 -8.38 -25.11 -1.59
C GLU A 164 -9.69 -24.94 -0.78
N GLU A 165 -10.05 -25.97 -0.02
CA GLU A 165 -11.25 -25.97 0.83
C GLU A 165 -11.14 -24.94 1.95
N ASP A 166 -9.99 -24.91 2.64
CA ASP A 166 -9.72 -23.95 3.70
C ASP A 166 -9.68 -22.51 3.14
N ALA A 167 -9.05 -22.31 1.98
CA ALA A 167 -9.02 -20.99 1.33
C ALA A 167 -10.42 -20.52 0.92
N PHE A 168 -11.27 -21.42 0.42
CA PHE A 168 -12.66 -21.12 0.08
C PHE A 168 -13.52 -20.83 1.33
N LYS A 169 -13.25 -21.52 2.44
CA LYS A 169 -13.86 -21.23 3.73
C LYS A 169 -13.48 -19.84 4.22
N ILE A 170 -12.21 -19.46 4.14
CA ILE A 170 -11.76 -18.09 4.49
C ILE A 170 -12.51 -17.06 3.64
N TYR A 171 -12.54 -17.25 2.31
CA TYR A 171 -13.30 -16.39 1.40
C TYR A 171 -14.76 -16.20 1.83
N THR A 172 -15.45 -17.30 2.12
CA THR A 172 -16.88 -17.30 2.47
C THR A 172 -17.11 -16.60 3.81
N ASP A 173 -16.34 -16.98 4.83
CA ASP A 173 -16.48 -16.46 6.18
C ASP A 173 -16.13 -14.98 6.27
N ILE A 174 -15.03 -14.56 5.63
CA ILE A 174 -14.58 -13.16 5.66
C ILE A 174 -15.54 -12.25 4.91
N THR A 175 -16.05 -12.68 3.74
CA THR A 175 -17.03 -11.92 2.97
C THR A 175 -18.31 -11.73 3.78
N LYS A 176 -18.77 -12.77 4.48
CA LYS A 176 -19.95 -12.71 5.34
C LYS A 176 -19.76 -11.76 6.51
N ILE A 177 -18.64 -11.85 7.24
CA ILE A 177 -18.38 -11.00 8.42
C ILE A 177 -18.17 -9.55 8.01
N LEU A 178 -17.32 -9.29 7.03
CA LEU A 178 -17.05 -7.92 6.58
C LEU A 178 -18.27 -7.27 5.94
N GLY A 179 -19.13 -8.05 5.29
CA GLY A 179 -20.42 -7.59 4.76
C GLY A 179 -21.36 -7.02 5.83
N LYS A 180 -21.30 -7.51 7.07
CA LYS A 180 -22.12 -6.95 8.18
C LYS A 180 -21.75 -5.49 8.50
N GLY A 181 -20.48 -5.13 8.33
CA GLY A 181 -19.98 -3.76 8.51
C GLY A 181 -19.94 -2.93 7.24
N GLY A 182 -20.46 -3.44 6.11
CA GLY A 182 -20.43 -2.75 4.81
C GLY A 182 -19.05 -2.77 4.12
N PHE A 183 -18.08 -3.52 4.63
CA PHE A 183 -16.76 -3.69 4.00
C PHE A 183 -16.83 -4.77 2.91
N GLU A 184 -17.44 -4.43 1.78
CA GLU A 184 -17.50 -5.32 0.62
C GLU A 184 -16.11 -5.55 0.03
N LEU A 185 -15.76 -6.82 -0.24
CA LEU A 185 -14.51 -7.23 -0.87
C LEU A 185 -14.68 -7.43 -2.38
N GLN A 186 -13.70 -6.99 -3.16
CA GLN A 186 -13.70 -7.08 -4.62
C GLN A 186 -12.33 -7.52 -5.16
N LYS A 187 -12.28 -7.78 -6.48
CA LYS A 187 -11.04 -8.09 -7.23
C LYS A 187 -10.26 -9.27 -6.65
N TRP A 188 -10.98 -10.32 -6.27
CA TRP A 188 -10.41 -11.56 -5.78
C TRP A 188 -9.38 -12.14 -6.75
N LYS A 189 -8.22 -12.51 -6.22
CA LYS A 189 -7.11 -13.13 -6.93
C LYS A 189 -6.50 -14.26 -6.10
N SER A 190 -5.97 -15.27 -6.77
CA SER A 190 -5.34 -16.43 -6.15
C SER A 190 -4.35 -17.07 -7.13
N ASN A 191 -3.36 -17.81 -6.60
CA ASN A 191 -2.53 -18.72 -7.38
C ASN A 191 -3.24 -20.04 -7.72
N CYS A 192 -4.42 -20.31 -7.15
CA CYS A 192 -5.19 -21.52 -7.41
C CYS A 192 -6.40 -21.23 -8.31
N GLN A 193 -6.39 -21.77 -9.53
CA GLN A 193 -7.50 -21.60 -10.47
C GLN A 193 -8.79 -22.31 -10.00
N GLY A 194 -8.68 -23.47 -9.35
CA GLY A 194 -9.84 -24.18 -8.79
C GLY A 194 -10.59 -23.32 -7.76
N LEU A 195 -9.85 -22.64 -6.88
CA LEU A 195 -10.40 -21.66 -5.95
C LEU A 195 -11.07 -20.48 -6.68
N LEU A 196 -10.40 -19.90 -7.67
CA LEU A 196 -10.98 -18.79 -8.44
C LEU A 196 -12.27 -19.19 -9.14
N ASN A 197 -12.35 -20.41 -9.68
CA ASN A 197 -13.58 -20.92 -10.30
C ASN A 197 -14.72 -21.08 -9.28
N LYS A 198 -14.41 -21.42 -8.03
CA LYS A 198 -15.40 -21.47 -6.93
C LYS A 198 -15.86 -20.08 -6.49
N ILE A 199 -14.99 -19.07 -6.58
CA ILE A 199 -15.30 -17.67 -6.24
C ILE A 199 -16.06 -16.97 -7.39
N ARG A 200 -15.70 -17.27 -8.64
CA ARG A 200 -16.20 -16.61 -9.85
C ARG A 200 -17.30 -17.43 -10.53
N ASP A 201 -18.53 -16.97 -10.33
CA ASP A 201 -19.56 -17.02 -11.37
C ASP A 201 -19.49 -15.74 -12.25
N GLY A 202 -18.28 -15.29 -12.62
CA GLY A 202 -18.09 -14.06 -13.40
C GLY A 202 -16.66 -13.54 -13.59
N ASN A 203 -16.22 -13.59 -14.85
CA ASN A 203 -15.14 -12.91 -15.59
C ASN A 203 -13.67 -13.00 -15.15
N ASP A 204 -12.92 -13.55 -16.11
CA ASP A 204 -11.48 -13.71 -16.18
C ASP A 204 -10.74 -12.41 -16.48
N GLU A 205 -9.58 -12.29 -15.82
CA GLU A 205 -8.35 -11.77 -16.41
C GLU A 205 -7.19 -12.05 -15.43
N ALA A 206 -6.09 -12.56 -15.96
CA ALA A 206 -4.85 -12.73 -15.23
C ALA A 206 -4.28 -11.34 -14.90
N LEU A 207 -4.53 -10.85 -13.69
CA LEU A 207 -4.18 -9.50 -13.29
C LEU A 207 -2.97 -9.50 -12.37
N GLN A 208 -1.87 -8.89 -12.82
CA GLN A 208 -0.72 -8.55 -11.96
C GLN A 208 -1.21 -7.77 -10.73
N ILE A 209 -0.84 -8.20 -9.53
CA ILE A 209 -1.02 -7.38 -8.33
C ILE A 209 0.20 -6.50 -8.23
N LYS A 210 0.03 -5.19 -8.45
CA LYS A 210 1.02 -4.22 -8.01
C LYS A 210 0.83 -4.07 -6.50
N ILE A 211 1.84 -4.48 -5.72
CA ILE A 211 1.85 -4.34 -4.25
C ILE A 211 2.02 -2.85 -3.87
N ASP A 212 2.13 -1.96 -4.86
CA ASP A 212 1.98 -0.52 -4.67
C ASP A 212 1.42 0.16 -5.94
N GLU A 213 0.39 1.01 -5.79
CA GLU A 213 -0.23 1.79 -6.87
C GLU A 213 0.43 3.17 -7.12
N LEU A 214 1.48 3.57 -6.40
CA LEU A 214 2.07 4.90 -6.45
C LEU A 214 3.43 4.96 -7.16
N THR A 215 3.45 5.47 -8.40
CA THR A 215 4.59 6.13 -9.11
C THR A 215 6.02 5.71 -8.68
N LYS A 216 6.37 4.42 -8.76
CA LYS A 216 7.71 3.92 -8.39
C LYS A 216 8.66 3.88 -9.58
N ILE A 217 9.96 3.89 -9.32
CA ILE A 217 10.95 3.55 -10.34
C ILE A 217 11.13 2.04 -10.39
N LEU A 218 11.11 1.39 -9.22
CA LEU A 218 11.15 -0.06 -9.09
C LEU A 218 10.01 -0.49 -8.15
N GLY A 219 9.06 -1.28 -8.65
CA GLY A 219 7.87 -1.72 -7.90
C GLY A 219 7.80 -3.23 -7.75
N LEU A 220 7.37 -3.71 -6.58
CA LEU A 220 7.14 -5.14 -6.36
C LEU A 220 5.77 -5.53 -6.92
N THR A 221 5.76 -6.55 -7.76
CA THR A 221 4.55 -7.13 -8.35
C THR A 221 4.49 -8.61 -8.06
N TRP A 222 3.29 -9.14 -7.90
CA TRP A 222 3.07 -10.59 -7.79
C TRP A 222 2.35 -11.10 -9.03
N ASN A 223 2.93 -12.14 -9.63
CA ASN A 223 2.36 -12.91 -10.73
C ASN A 223 1.70 -14.17 -10.15
N ALA A 224 0.37 -14.18 -10.15
CA ALA A 224 -0.43 -15.26 -9.59
C ALA A 224 -0.30 -16.58 -10.35
N ARG A 225 -0.07 -16.53 -11.67
CA ARG A 225 0.03 -17.73 -12.51
C ARG A 225 1.29 -18.52 -12.23
N ASP A 226 2.41 -17.83 -12.13
CA ASP A 226 3.73 -18.44 -11.87
C ASP A 226 4.06 -18.48 -10.37
N ASP A 227 3.15 -17.99 -9.53
CA ASP A 227 3.29 -17.76 -8.08
C ASP A 227 4.64 -17.17 -7.64
N CYS A 228 5.05 -16.10 -8.33
CA CYS A 228 6.33 -15.44 -8.07
C CYS A 228 6.20 -13.92 -7.98
N PHE A 229 7.06 -13.32 -7.17
CA PHE A 229 7.31 -11.90 -7.16
C PHE A 229 8.26 -11.51 -8.29
N GLN A 230 7.98 -10.36 -8.89
CA GLN A 230 8.74 -9.76 -9.98
C GLN A 230 8.85 -8.26 -9.74
N TYR A 231 9.94 -7.66 -10.22
CA TYR A 231 10.13 -6.22 -10.14
C TYR A 231 9.78 -5.56 -11.47
N SER A 232 8.92 -4.55 -11.42
CA SER A 232 8.66 -3.67 -12.56
C SER A 232 9.58 -2.46 -12.49
N LEU A 233 10.10 -2.05 -13.64
CA LEU A 233 11.01 -0.91 -13.75
C LEU A 233 10.38 0.18 -14.64
N GLU A 234 10.20 1.37 -14.08
CA GLU A 234 9.73 2.57 -14.76
C GLU A 234 10.78 3.69 -14.66
N LEU A 235 11.82 3.60 -15.49
CA LEU A 235 12.87 4.62 -15.56
C LEU A 235 12.46 5.78 -16.46
N LYS A 236 12.13 6.92 -15.86
CA LYS A 236 11.96 8.17 -16.62
C LYS A 236 13.31 8.64 -17.18
N PRO A 237 13.41 9.12 -18.43
CA PRO A 237 14.64 9.70 -18.96
C PRO A 237 15.23 10.76 -18.04
N ILE A 238 16.57 10.89 -18.01
CA ILE A 238 17.22 11.95 -17.24
C ILE A 238 16.89 13.29 -17.92
N ALA A 239 15.94 14.03 -17.35
CA ALA A 239 15.51 15.32 -17.88
C ALA A 239 16.37 16.46 -17.31
N GLY A 240 17.15 17.11 -18.18
CA GLY A 240 18.03 18.22 -17.83
C GLY A 240 19.23 17.80 -16.97
N PRO A 241 19.93 18.76 -16.34
CA PRO A 241 21.08 18.45 -15.50
C PRO A 241 20.67 17.55 -14.34
N ALA A 242 21.50 16.55 -14.06
CA ALA A 242 21.31 15.67 -12.92
C ALA A 242 21.74 16.41 -11.66
N THR A 243 20.81 16.60 -10.73
CA THR A 243 21.07 17.29 -9.46
C THR A 243 20.97 16.30 -8.31
N LYS A 244 21.57 16.66 -7.16
CA LYS A 244 21.45 15.88 -5.92
C LYS A 244 19.98 15.57 -5.59
N ARG A 245 19.09 16.56 -5.71
CA ARG A 245 17.65 16.41 -5.47
C ARG A 245 17.01 15.36 -6.39
N LYS A 246 17.27 15.42 -7.69
CA LYS A 246 16.69 14.49 -8.66
C LYS A 246 17.17 13.06 -8.46
N ILE A 247 18.47 12.87 -8.22
CA ILE A 247 19.05 11.53 -8.00
C ILE A 247 18.49 10.91 -6.71
N ILE A 248 18.45 11.66 -5.60
CA ILE A 248 17.88 11.16 -4.35
C ILE A 248 16.40 10.84 -4.52
N ALA A 249 15.64 11.70 -5.20
CA ALA A 249 14.22 11.45 -5.48
C ALA A 249 14.03 10.14 -6.26
N ASP A 250 14.85 9.89 -7.29
CA ASP A 250 14.80 8.63 -8.04
C ASP A 250 15.15 7.42 -7.16
N ILE A 251 16.22 7.50 -6.35
CA ILE A 251 16.62 6.42 -5.44
C ILE A 251 15.54 6.11 -4.39
N THR A 252 14.87 7.14 -3.86
CA THR A 252 13.80 6.95 -2.85
C THR A 252 12.56 6.24 -3.41
N ARG A 253 12.42 6.19 -4.75
CA ARG A 253 11.34 5.47 -5.44
C ARG A 253 11.66 4.00 -5.70
N LEU A 254 12.82 3.51 -5.26
CA LEU A 254 13.15 2.08 -5.26
C LEU A 254 12.42 1.40 -4.09
N PHE A 255 11.52 0.46 -4.39
CA PHE A 255 10.77 -0.24 -3.37
C PHE A 255 11.10 -1.71 -3.32
N ASP A 256 11.57 -2.14 -2.15
CA ASP A 256 11.96 -3.51 -1.86
C ASP A 256 11.66 -3.81 -0.38
N PRO A 257 10.39 -4.10 -0.03
CA PRO A 257 9.97 -4.23 1.37
C PRO A 257 10.68 -5.38 2.09
N LEU A 258 11.07 -6.44 1.37
CA LEU A 258 11.70 -7.63 1.96
C LEU A 258 13.23 -7.60 1.93
N GLY A 259 13.84 -6.74 1.11
CA GLY A 259 15.29 -6.60 1.02
C GLY A 259 15.95 -7.57 0.02
N TRP A 260 15.21 -8.13 -0.95
CA TRP A 260 15.78 -9.06 -1.94
C TRP A 260 16.77 -8.38 -2.89
N LEU A 261 16.61 -7.07 -3.08
CA LEU A 261 17.47 -6.23 -3.89
C LEU A 261 18.42 -5.40 -3.04
N ALA A 262 18.63 -5.77 -1.77
CA ALA A 262 19.60 -5.11 -0.89
C ALA A 262 20.99 -4.94 -1.55
N PRO A 263 21.55 -5.93 -2.29
CA PRO A 263 22.82 -5.75 -3.00
C PRO A 263 22.81 -4.65 -4.07
N SER A 264 21.67 -4.38 -4.68
CA SER A 264 21.51 -3.29 -5.66
C SER A 264 21.20 -1.96 -4.97
N ILE A 265 20.41 -1.97 -3.89
CA ILE A 265 20.03 -0.77 -3.14
C ILE A 265 21.22 -0.19 -2.37
N ILE A 266 22.15 -1.04 -1.90
CA ILE A 266 23.34 -0.58 -1.18
C ILE A 266 24.20 0.35 -2.06
N VAL A 267 24.31 0.05 -3.36
CA VAL A 267 25.07 0.87 -4.33
C VAL A 267 24.44 2.27 -4.44
N ALA A 268 23.11 2.35 -4.53
CA ALA A 268 22.40 3.63 -4.51
C ALA A 268 22.62 4.39 -3.18
N LYS A 269 22.54 3.71 -2.03
CA LYS A 269 22.79 4.34 -0.73
C LYS A 269 24.23 4.87 -0.61
N THR A 270 25.22 4.15 -1.14
CA THR A 270 26.61 4.62 -1.22
C THR A 270 26.72 5.85 -2.13
N LEU A 271 26.00 5.90 -3.26
CA LEU A 271 25.96 7.08 -4.12
C LEU A 271 25.37 8.30 -3.39
N ILE A 272 24.30 8.12 -2.61
CA ILE A 272 23.76 9.19 -1.75
C ILE A 272 24.84 9.72 -0.82
N GLN A 273 25.58 8.83 -0.13
CA GLN A 273 26.68 9.25 0.75
C GLN A 273 27.74 10.07 0.00
N LYS A 274 28.16 9.63 -1.19
CA LYS A 274 29.12 10.37 -2.03
C LYS A 274 28.60 11.76 -2.43
N LEU A 275 27.32 11.88 -2.78
CA LEU A 275 26.70 13.17 -3.11
C LEU A 275 26.75 14.15 -1.93
N TRP A 276 26.57 13.67 -0.70
CA TRP A 276 26.71 14.48 0.51
C TRP A 276 28.15 14.89 0.79
N LEU A 277 29.10 13.96 0.65
CA LEU A 277 30.52 14.22 0.84
C LEU A 277 31.08 15.23 -0.19
N ALA A 278 30.47 15.31 -1.37
CA ALA A 278 30.82 16.29 -2.40
C ALA A 278 30.40 17.74 -2.05
N GLY A 279 29.62 17.96 -0.97
CA GLY A 279 29.25 19.31 -0.51
C GLY A 279 28.25 20.05 -1.41
N LEU A 280 27.56 19.34 -2.31
CA LEU A 280 26.65 19.93 -3.30
C LEU A 280 25.39 20.53 -2.67
N GLN A 281 24.88 21.62 -3.24
CA GLN A 281 23.53 22.10 -2.96
C GLN A 281 22.47 21.18 -3.60
N TRP A 282 21.19 21.35 -3.24
CA TRP A 282 20.11 20.47 -3.71
C TRP A 282 19.94 20.46 -5.23
N ASP A 283 19.98 21.64 -5.85
CA ASP A 283 19.69 21.86 -7.26
C ASP A 283 20.94 22.17 -8.10
N GLU A 284 22.11 21.94 -7.52
CA GLU A 284 23.41 22.02 -8.19
C GLU A 284 23.65 20.77 -9.05
N GLU A 285 24.25 20.96 -10.22
CA GLU A 285 24.61 19.87 -11.12
C GLU A 285 25.72 19.01 -10.52
N VAL A 286 25.56 17.69 -10.60
CA VAL A 286 26.53 16.77 -10.02
C VAL A 286 27.82 16.70 -10.86
N PRO A 287 29.00 16.56 -10.22
CA PRO A 287 30.26 16.35 -10.90
C PRO A 287 30.22 15.17 -11.90
N LYS A 288 30.97 15.28 -13.01
CA LYS A 288 30.97 14.29 -14.11
C LYS A 288 31.23 12.86 -13.65
N ASN A 289 32.07 12.66 -12.63
CA ASN A 289 32.35 11.34 -12.06
C ASN A 289 31.10 10.75 -11.38
N LEU A 290 30.37 11.54 -10.58
CA LEU A 290 29.13 11.09 -9.92
C LEU A 290 27.99 10.91 -10.91
N LEU A 291 27.92 11.75 -11.95
CA LEU A 291 26.98 11.57 -13.06
C LEU A 291 27.19 10.23 -13.75
N LYS A 292 28.45 9.88 -14.06
CA LYS A 292 28.78 8.60 -14.68
C LYS A 292 28.36 7.42 -13.80
N GLU A 293 28.68 7.46 -12.50
CA GLU A 293 28.25 6.42 -11.54
C GLU A 293 26.71 6.29 -11.50
N TRP A 294 25.99 7.41 -11.50
CA TRP A 294 24.53 7.42 -11.51
C TRP A 294 23.94 6.80 -12.78
N VAL A 295 24.46 7.16 -13.95
CA VAL A 295 24.00 6.64 -15.25
C VAL A 295 24.23 5.13 -15.31
N THR A 296 25.45 4.66 -14.96
CA THR A 296 25.76 3.24 -14.94
C THR A 296 24.86 2.47 -13.96
N TYR A 297 24.62 3.03 -12.77
CA TYR A 297 23.69 2.42 -11.82
C TYR A 297 22.29 2.26 -12.41
N ARG A 298 21.76 3.33 -13.04
CA ARG A 298 20.45 3.31 -13.67
C ARG A 298 20.33 2.30 -14.80
N GLU A 299 21.36 2.17 -15.63
CA GLU A 299 21.41 1.17 -16.70
C GLU A 299 21.36 -0.25 -16.14
N ASN A 300 22.10 -0.51 -15.06
CA ASN A 300 22.11 -1.80 -14.38
C ASN A 300 20.79 -2.15 -13.69
N LEU A 301 19.92 -1.17 -13.38
CA LEU A 301 18.59 -1.48 -12.83
C LEU A 301 17.72 -2.27 -13.81
N ALA A 302 17.98 -2.15 -15.13
CA ALA A 302 17.25 -2.87 -16.16
C ALA A 302 17.29 -4.39 -15.97
N SER A 303 18.42 -4.94 -15.49
CA SER A 303 18.57 -6.39 -15.28
C SER A 303 17.80 -6.90 -14.06
N LEU A 304 17.28 -6.03 -13.20
CA LEU A 304 16.53 -6.46 -12.01
C LEU A 304 15.11 -6.95 -12.36
N VAL A 305 14.60 -6.61 -13.54
CA VAL A 305 13.28 -7.06 -14.03
C VAL A 305 13.25 -8.57 -14.23
N ASP A 306 14.40 -9.20 -14.50
CA ASP A 306 14.51 -10.64 -14.72
C ASP A 306 14.49 -11.45 -13.41
N ILE A 307 14.61 -10.79 -12.25
CA ILE A 307 14.60 -11.46 -10.95
C ILE A 307 13.19 -11.95 -10.63
N LYS A 308 13.08 -13.27 -10.43
CA LYS A 308 11.86 -13.93 -9.95
C LYS A 308 12.11 -14.53 -8.58
N VAL A 309 11.27 -14.19 -7.61
CA VAL A 309 11.32 -14.76 -6.26
C VAL A 309 10.05 -15.55 -5.99
N PRO A 310 10.11 -16.87 -5.69
CA PRO A 310 8.92 -17.64 -5.35
C PRO A 310 8.16 -17.01 -4.17
N ARG A 311 6.83 -16.90 -4.31
CA ARG A 311 6.00 -16.41 -3.22
C ARG A 311 5.98 -17.43 -2.10
N TRP A 312 5.49 -18.64 -2.38
CA TRP A 312 5.42 -19.72 -1.40
C TRP A 312 6.81 -20.11 -0.91
N LEU A 313 6.95 -20.28 0.40
CA LEU A 313 8.17 -20.73 1.05
C LEU A 313 8.32 -22.26 1.08
N ASN A 314 7.45 -23.00 0.39
CA ASN A 314 7.32 -24.46 0.49
C ASN A 314 6.98 -24.95 1.90
N THR A 315 6.43 -24.08 2.75
CA THR A 315 6.01 -24.40 4.11
C THR A 315 4.65 -25.10 4.12
N GLY A 316 4.45 -26.02 5.06
CA GLY A 316 3.19 -26.75 5.29
C GLY A 316 3.15 -27.37 6.68
N MET A 317 2.11 -28.14 6.98
CA MET A 317 1.91 -28.73 8.32
C MET A 317 2.98 -29.76 8.75
N LYS A 318 3.64 -30.42 7.80
CA LYS A 318 4.54 -31.56 8.06
C LYS A 318 5.95 -31.37 7.50
N VAL A 319 6.46 -30.14 7.52
CA VAL A 319 7.83 -29.87 7.04
C VAL A 319 8.69 -29.34 8.17
N LYS A 320 9.96 -29.77 8.20
CA LYS A 320 10.94 -29.21 9.14
C LYS A 320 11.44 -27.88 8.57
N GLN A 321 11.47 -26.85 9.43
CA GLN A 321 11.88 -25.50 9.05
C GLN A 321 13.11 -25.09 9.86
N GLU A 322 14.14 -24.60 9.16
CA GLU A 322 15.40 -24.16 9.74
C GLU A 322 15.72 -22.74 9.27
N LEU A 323 16.10 -21.85 10.18
CA LEU A 323 16.53 -20.49 9.85
C LEU A 323 18.05 -20.39 9.94
N TYR A 324 18.67 -19.94 8.86
CA TYR A 324 20.11 -19.71 8.78
C TYR A 324 20.39 -18.21 8.58
N GLY A 325 21.01 -17.60 9.57
CA GLY A 325 21.45 -16.21 9.50
C GLY A 325 22.92 -16.11 9.12
N PHE A 326 23.23 -15.25 8.16
CA PHE A 326 24.59 -14.87 7.81
C PHE A 326 24.72 -13.36 7.89
N SER A 327 25.89 -12.87 8.31
CA SER A 327 26.20 -11.45 8.31
C SER A 327 27.63 -11.21 7.84
N ASP A 328 27.83 -10.07 7.20
CA ASP A 328 29.15 -9.60 6.77
C ASP A 328 29.22 -8.07 6.87
N ALA A 329 30.43 -7.54 6.97
CA ALA A 329 30.68 -6.11 7.07
C ALA A 329 31.92 -5.70 6.28
N SER A 330 31.80 -4.56 5.62
CA SER A 330 32.89 -3.89 4.91
C SER A 330 33.03 -2.45 5.38
N LYS A 331 34.05 -1.75 4.89
CA LYS A 331 34.20 -0.30 5.12
C LYS A 331 33.05 0.52 4.54
N LEU A 332 32.30 -0.02 3.59
CA LEU A 332 31.21 0.68 2.90
C LEU A 332 29.85 0.43 3.56
N ALA A 333 29.61 -0.79 4.03
CA ALA A 333 28.34 -1.18 4.63
C ALA A 333 28.42 -2.51 5.38
N TYR A 334 27.44 -2.73 6.26
CA TYR A 334 27.12 -4.01 6.89
C TYR A 334 25.85 -4.59 6.26
N ALA A 335 25.79 -5.92 6.16
CA ALA A 335 24.63 -6.64 5.64
C ALA A 335 24.40 -7.92 6.44
N ALA A 336 23.13 -8.32 6.51
CA ALA A 336 22.73 -9.62 7.04
C ALA A 336 21.65 -10.21 6.14
N VAL A 337 21.65 -11.53 6.00
CA VAL A 337 20.65 -12.29 5.25
C VAL A 337 20.19 -13.46 6.10
N VAL A 338 18.90 -13.75 6.02
CA VAL A 338 18.28 -14.90 6.68
C VAL A 338 17.68 -15.79 5.60
N TYR A 339 18.10 -17.05 5.57
CA TYR A 339 17.52 -18.08 4.71
C TYR A 339 16.59 -18.96 5.54
N LEU A 340 15.44 -19.29 4.96
CA LEU A 340 14.58 -20.36 5.43
C LEU A 340 14.88 -21.61 4.61
N ARG A 341 15.32 -22.67 5.27
CA ARG A 341 15.44 -24.00 4.69
C ARG A 341 14.23 -24.81 5.12
N VAL A 342 13.52 -25.34 4.14
CA VAL A 342 12.43 -26.28 4.36
C VAL A 342 12.88 -27.66 3.91
N VAL A 343 12.73 -28.63 4.79
CA VAL A 343 13.11 -30.04 4.60
C VAL A 343 11.80 -30.83 4.59
N ASP A 344 11.53 -31.48 3.46
CA ASP A 344 10.35 -32.33 3.30
C ASP A 344 10.63 -33.76 3.83
N ASP A 345 9.66 -34.66 3.69
CA ASP A 345 9.78 -36.04 4.16
C ASP A 345 10.88 -36.84 3.44
N MET A 346 11.42 -36.34 2.32
CA MET A 346 12.50 -36.98 1.54
C MET A 346 13.91 -36.46 1.89
N GLY A 347 14.03 -35.40 2.71
CA GLY A 347 15.31 -34.87 3.21
C GLY A 347 15.80 -33.65 2.46
#